data_AF-A0AAW0GWZ8-F1
#
_entry.id   AF-A0AAW0GWZ8-F1
#
_cell.length_a   1.000
_cell.length_b   1.000
_cell.length_c   1.000
_cell.angle_alpha   90.00
_cell.angle_beta   90.00
_cell.angle_gamma   90.00
#
_symmetry.space_group_name_H-M   'P 1'
#
loop_
_entity.id
_entity.type
_entity.pdbx_description
1 polymer ?
#
loop_
_entity_poly.entity_id
_entity_poly.type
_entity_poly.pdbx_seq_one_letter_code
_entity_poly.pdbx_strand_id
1 'polypeptide(L)'
;MCLLKRGIRWCGRSSAIWKEFGTVVLLSLFIVAIGFQQSAVCALKCLLNEQKGSLLGKRRLTSQPTLVASSSTSSKKSKKKSTLDRAYSDAILTIKPEFAKLIAKREKNHEYRKYELRETVQRIWLYETAPTSAITHVMTTTRPKQPGEVNDPSGFGNDDFDKGLKDSKFGYPVLGLYKLDPPIRSGDMKTRFDISPPQGYLYAPKKLVEAIPLDSMEKLY
;
A
#
# COMPACT_ATOMS: atom_id res chain seq x y z
N MET A 1 -53.38 -13.65 -41.81
CA MET A 1 -54.64 -14.26 -41.31
C MET A 1 -54.30 -15.50 -40.52
N CYS A 2 -54.97 -15.67 -39.36
CA CYS A 2 -55.14 -16.88 -38.55
C CYS A 2 -53.89 -17.51 -37.88
N LEU A 3 -53.74 -17.39 -36.55
CA LEU A 3 -54.33 -18.25 -35.49
C LEU A 3 -53.76 -19.69 -35.52
N LEU A 4 -53.45 -20.39 -34.44
CA LEU A 4 -53.23 -20.20 -33.00
C LEU A 4 -53.15 -21.65 -32.44
N LYS A 5 -52.52 -21.84 -31.26
CA LYS A 5 -52.84 -22.91 -30.27
C LYS A 5 -52.42 -24.35 -30.66
N ARG A 6 -52.06 -25.29 -29.76
CA ARG A 6 -51.99 -25.43 -28.28
C ARG A 6 -51.36 -26.82 -28.02
N GLY A 7 -50.79 -27.06 -26.84
CA GLY A 7 -50.68 -28.43 -26.31
C GLY A 7 -49.75 -28.62 -25.11
N ILE A 8 -50.30 -28.55 -23.90
CA ILE A 8 -49.68 -28.88 -22.61
C ILE A 8 -50.39 -30.12 -22.03
N ARG A 9 -49.66 -31.10 -21.48
CA ARG A 9 -49.93 -31.93 -20.25
C ARG A 9 -48.96 -33.12 -20.22
N TRP A 10 -48.12 -33.39 -19.20
CA TRP A 10 -48.28 -33.69 -17.76
C TRP A 10 -49.04 -34.98 -17.40
N CYS A 11 -48.30 -36.00 -16.97
CA CYS A 11 -48.54 -37.01 -15.91
C CYS A 11 -47.45 -38.10 -16.08
N GLY A 12 -46.83 -38.76 -15.10
CA GLY A 12 -46.92 -38.88 -13.64
C GLY A 12 -45.85 -39.94 -13.26
N ARG A 13 -45.04 -39.73 -12.22
CA ARG A 13 -45.20 -40.21 -10.82
C ARG A 13 -44.57 -41.59 -10.55
N SER A 14 -43.95 -41.69 -9.37
CA SER A 14 -43.47 -42.89 -8.63
C SER A 14 -42.05 -43.41 -8.95
N SER A 15 -41.17 -43.78 -8.01
CA SER A 15 -41.13 -43.78 -6.53
C SER A 15 -39.71 -44.23 -6.10
N ALA A 16 -39.16 -43.70 -4.99
CA ALA A 16 -38.20 -44.32 -4.03
C ALA A 16 -37.47 -43.15 -3.32
N ILE A 17 -37.70 -42.79 -2.05
CA ILE A 17 -37.67 -43.54 -0.78
C ILE A 17 -36.32 -44.19 -0.50
N TRP A 18 -35.41 -43.39 0.07
CA TRP A 18 -34.37 -43.73 1.06
C TRP A 18 -34.43 -42.54 2.05
N LYS A 19 -34.88 -42.60 3.31
CA LYS A 19 -34.45 -43.39 4.47
C LYS A 19 -32.91 -43.43 4.58
N GLU A 20 -32.21 -42.94 5.61
CA GLU A 20 -32.56 -42.45 6.94
C GLU A 20 -31.31 -41.78 7.57
N PHE A 21 -31.54 -40.84 8.51
CA PHE A 21 -30.77 -40.56 9.74
C PHE A 21 -29.24 -40.33 9.61
N GLY A 22 -28.70 -39.16 9.94
CA GLY A 22 -28.85 -38.54 11.26
C GLY A 22 -27.57 -38.77 12.06
N THR A 23 -26.50 -38.03 11.73
CA THR A 23 -25.28 -37.95 12.55
C THR A 23 -25.01 -36.48 12.85
N VAL A 24 -25.80 -35.97 13.79
CA VAL A 24 -25.45 -34.79 14.57
C VAL A 24 -24.68 -35.31 15.79
N VAL A 25 -23.72 -34.52 16.28
CA VAL A 25 -22.89 -34.73 17.47
C VAL A 25 -21.59 -35.50 17.22
N LEU A 26 -20.56 -34.77 16.73
CA LEU A 26 -19.17 -34.76 17.23
C LEU A 26 -18.27 -34.07 16.19
N LEU A 27 -18.32 -32.73 16.12
CA LEU A 27 -17.11 -31.91 15.85
C LEU A 27 -17.32 -30.41 16.15
N SER A 28 -18.26 -30.07 17.04
CA SER A 28 -18.54 -28.69 17.46
C SER A 28 -17.63 -28.19 18.59
N LEU A 29 -16.40 -28.72 18.72
CA LEU A 29 -15.50 -28.41 19.86
C LEU A 29 -13.98 -28.34 19.54
N PHE A 30 -13.55 -28.20 18.28
CA PHE A 30 -12.09 -28.19 17.96
C PHE A 30 -11.51 -27.04 17.13
N ILE A 31 -12.26 -25.98 16.79
CA ILE A 31 -11.66 -24.75 16.23
C ILE A 31 -12.23 -23.50 16.92
N VAL A 32 -12.15 -23.47 18.25
CA VAL A 32 -12.21 -22.24 19.07
C VAL A 32 -10.82 -21.94 19.66
N ALA A 33 -9.76 -22.64 19.24
CA ALA A 33 -8.47 -22.67 19.93
C ALA A 33 -7.23 -22.29 19.10
N ILE A 34 -7.34 -21.39 18.10
CA ILE A 34 -6.13 -20.72 17.52
C ILE A 34 -6.36 -19.21 17.30
N GLY A 35 -7.31 -18.64 18.05
CA GLY A 35 -7.66 -17.23 17.99
C GLY A 35 -7.39 -16.51 19.29
N PHE A 36 -6.28 -16.74 19.99
CA PHE A 36 -5.98 -15.99 21.22
C PHE A 36 -4.52 -16.06 21.71
N GLN A 37 -3.50 -15.96 20.85
CA GLN A 37 -2.11 -15.77 21.32
C GLN A 37 -1.23 -14.94 20.37
N GLN A 38 -1.53 -13.65 20.24
CA GLN A 38 -0.50 -12.70 19.78
C GLN A 38 -0.59 -11.28 20.36
N SER A 39 -1.28 -11.10 21.49
CA SER A 39 -1.32 -9.82 22.21
C SER A 39 -0.54 -9.79 23.53
N ALA A 40 -0.04 -10.92 24.03
CA ALA A 40 0.62 -10.98 25.35
C ALA A 40 2.15 -10.79 25.31
N VAL A 41 2.80 -10.91 24.14
CA VAL A 41 4.27 -10.77 24.03
C VAL A 41 4.71 -9.30 23.98
N CYS A 42 3.81 -8.38 23.63
CA CYS A 42 4.11 -6.95 23.56
C CYS A 42 4.07 -6.27 24.94
N ALA A 43 3.17 -6.70 25.84
CA ALA A 43 3.03 -6.11 27.17
C ALA A 43 4.16 -6.50 28.15
N LEU A 44 4.75 -7.69 28.01
CA LEU A 44 5.80 -8.18 28.91
C LEU A 44 7.18 -7.54 28.65
N LYS A 45 7.40 -6.93 27.48
CA LYS A 45 8.64 -6.20 27.17
C LYS A 45 8.65 -4.74 27.64
N CYS A 46 7.50 -4.15 27.96
CA CYS A 46 7.43 -2.80 28.53
C CYS A 46 7.70 -2.78 30.04
N LEU A 47 7.23 -3.78 30.81
CA LEU A 47 7.38 -3.77 32.27
C LEU A 47 8.79 -4.10 32.79
N LEU A 48 9.64 -4.74 32.00
CA LEU A 48 10.99 -5.14 32.42
C LEU A 48 12.06 -4.05 32.25
N ASN A 49 11.72 -2.92 31.64
CA ASN A 49 12.65 -1.80 31.47
C ASN A 49 12.51 -0.69 32.53
N GLU A 50 11.54 -0.83 33.44
CA GLU A 50 11.25 0.16 34.49
C GLU A 50 11.86 -0.17 35.86
N GLN A 51 12.50 -1.33 36.03
CA GLN A 51 13.02 -1.79 37.34
C GLN A 51 14.56 -1.71 37.48
N LYS A 52 15.29 -1.12 36.52
CA LYS A 52 16.77 -0.98 36.57
C LYS A 52 17.28 0.43 36.91
N GLY A 53 16.41 1.31 37.42
CA GLY A 53 16.75 2.71 37.73
C GLY A 53 16.67 3.11 39.19
N SER A 54 16.48 2.17 40.12
CA SER A 54 16.41 2.45 41.55
C SER A 54 17.49 1.64 42.25
N LEU A 55 18.40 2.36 42.92
CA LEU A 55 19.41 1.95 43.91
C LEU A 55 20.77 2.57 43.57
N LEU A 56 20.99 3.81 44.03
CA LEU A 56 22.12 4.19 44.90
C LEU A 56 22.10 5.70 45.14
N GLY A 57 22.21 6.12 46.41
CA GLY A 57 22.72 7.45 46.75
C GLY A 57 21.81 8.39 47.56
N LYS A 58 21.43 8.00 48.78
CA LYS A 58 21.05 8.97 49.83
C LYS A 58 22.32 9.68 50.36
N ARG A 59 22.32 11.02 50.42
CA ARG A 59 22.90 11.80 51.55
C ARG A 59 22.57 13.31 51.47
N ARG A 60 21.88 13.74 52.55
CA ARG A 60 21.94 15.01 53.32
C ARG A 60 21.51 16.36 52.68
N LEU A 61 20.43 16.91 53.27
CA LEU A 61 19.96 18.29 53.16
C LEU A 61 20.88 19.29 53.90
N THR A 62 21.19 20.41 53.24
CA THR A 62 21.42 21.74 53.84
C THR A 62 21.06 22.82 52.81
N SER A 63 20.03 23.62 53.13
CA SER A 63 19.70 25.01 52.72
C SER A 63 19.97 25.55 51.29
N GLN A 64 18.87 25.96 50.63
CA GLN A 64 18.71 26.91 49.50
C GLN A 64 19.20 28.35 49.81
N PRO A 65 19.15 29.34 48.87
CA PRO A 65 19.31 29.26 47.40
C PRO A 65 20.20 30.40 46.84
N THR A 66 20.80 30.21 45.66
CA THR A 66 21.12 31.35 44.77
C THR A 66 20.97 30.94 43.32
N LEU A 67 20.09 31.67 42.62
CA LEU A 67 19.78 31.56 41.21
C LEU A 67 20.89 32.24 40.40
N VAL A 68 21.52 31.53 39.46
CA VAL A 68 21.76 32.01 38.07
C VAL A 68 22.34 30.87 37.23
N ALA A 69 21.70 30.67 36.08
CA ALA A 69 21.93 29.59 35.14
C ALA A 69 23.22 29.79 34.32
N SER A 70 24.10 28.80 34.33
CA SER A 70 25.16 28.61 33.33
C SER A 70 24.81 27.39 32.47
N SER A 71 24.41 27.65 31.24
CA SER A 71 24.03 26.67 30.23
C SER A 71 25.22 25.80 29.82
N SER A 72 25.18 24.51 30.19
CA SER A 72 26.08 23.49 29.66
C SER A 72 25.58 23.02 28.30
N THR A 73 26.29 23.42 27.25
CA THR A 73 26.05 23.01 25.87
C THR A 73 26.38 21.52 25.71
N SER A 74 25.37 20.66 25.88
CA SER A 74 25.46 19.25 25.50
C SER A 74 25.35 19.12 23.99
N SER A 75 26.48 18.83 23.34
CA SER A 75 26.58 18.60 21.91
C SER A 75 25.85 17.32 21.51
N LYS A 76 24.57 17.45 21.16
CA LYS A 76 23.81 16.41 20.46
C LYS A 76 24.46 16.17 19.10
N LYS A 77 25.19 15.07 18.95
CA LYS A 77 25.63 14.52 17.66
C LYS A 77 24.38 14.28 16.80
N SER A 78 24.12 15.18 15.87
CA SER A 78 23.06 15.05 14.88
C SER A 78 23.37 13.85 13.98
N LYS A 79 22.43 12.91 13.93
CA LYS A 79 22.44 11.78 13.00
C LYS A 79 22.44 12.38 11.59
N LYS A 80 23.56 12.30 10.87
CA LYS A 80 23.72 12.85 9.51
C LYS A 80 22.68 12.19 8.61
N LYS A 81 21.62 12.93 8.27
CA LYS A 81 20.61 12.52 7.28
C LYS A 81 21.36 12.29 5.97
N SER A 82 21.50 11.05 5.53
CA SER A 82 22.04 10.77 4.20
C SER A 82 21.11 11.44 3.20
N THR A 83 21.56 12.55 2.61
CA THR A 83 20.87 13.20 1.50
C THR A 83 21.09 12.33 0.28
N LEU A 84 20.32 11.24 0.18
CA LEU A 84 20.22 10.47 -1.06
C LEU A 84 19.83 11.45 -2.17
N ASP A 85 20.68 11.56 -3.18
CA ASP A 85 20.43 12.39 -4.34
C ASP A 85 19.18 11.87 -5.07
N ARG A 86 18.15 12.71 -5.18
CA ARG A 86 16.82 12.34 -5.68
C ARG A 86 16.63 12.86 -7.11
N ALA A 87 16.09 11.99 -7.96
CA ALA A 87 15.55 12.37 -9.25
C ALA A 87 14.11 12.87 -9.05
N TYR A 88 13.89 14.19 -9.06
CA TYR A 88 12.55 14.76 -8.90
C TYR A 88 11.65 14.60 -10.13
N SER A 89 12.18 14.06 -11.22
CA SER A 89 11.41 13.57 -12.38
C SER A 89 10.70 12.25 -12.12
N ASP A 90 11.09 11.54 -11.05
CA ASP A 90 10.69 10.16 -10.81
C ASP A 90 10.17 10.00 -9.38
N ALA A 91 8.96 9.44 -9.25
CA ALA A 91 8.36 9.10 -7.97
C ALA A 91 8.13 7.60 -7.87
N ILE A 92 8.26 7.03 -6.68
CA ILE A 92 7.88 5.65 -6.36
C ILE A 92 6.57 5.72 -5.58
N LEU A 93 5.50 5.12 -6.11
CA LEU A 93 4.17 5.07 -5.51
C LEU A 93 3.82 3.64 -5.10
N THR A 94 3.20 3.51 -3.92
CA THR A 94 2.66 2.23 -3.44
C THR A 94 1.29 1.99 -4.02
N ILE A 95 1.10 0.93 -4.79
CA ILE A 95 -0.18 0.54 -5.39
C ILE A 95 -0.57 -0.87 -4.95
N LYS A 96 -1.87 -1.14 -4.89
CA LYS A 96 -2.34 -2.51 -4.65
C LYS A 96 -2.29 -3.33 -5.95
N PRO A 97 -1.96 -4.64 -5.90
CA PRO A 97 -1.83 -5.48 -7.10
C PRO A 97 -3.08 -5.49 -8.00
N GLU A 98 -4.29 -5.39 -7.43
CA GLU A 98 -5.52 -5.32 -8.21
C GLU A 98 -5.56 -4.08 -9.12
N PHE A 99 -5.09 -2.92 -8.63
CA PHE A 99 -5.07 -1.70 -9.44
C PHE A 99 -3.93 -1.69 -10.45
N ALA A 100 -2.78 -2.29 -10.11
CA ALA A 100 -1.70 -2.49 -11.08
C ALA A 100 -2.15 -3.33 -12.29
N LYS A 101 -2.95 -4.39 -12.05
CA LYS A 101 -3.56 -5.19 -13.11
C LYS A 101 -4.55 -4.40 -13.96
N LEU A 102 -5.39 -3.58 -13.35
CA LEU A 102 -6.34 -2.73 -14.09
C LEU A 102 -5.61 -1.69 -14.96
N ILE A 103 -4.49 -1.14 -14.46
CA ILE A 103 -3.61 -0.25 -15.23
C ILE A 103 -3.01 -1.03 -16.41
N ALA A 104 -2.45 -2.22 -16.18
CA ALA A 104 -1.89 -3.05 -17.26
C ALA A 104 -2.90 -3.40 -18.36
N LYS A 105 -4.18 -3.57 -18.00
CA LYS A 105 -5.28 -3.80 -18.96
C LYS A 105 -5.83 -2.53 -19.61
N ARG A 106 -5.33 -1.34 -19.24
CA ARG A 106 -5.86 -0.02 -19.61
C ARG A 106 -7.29 0.27 -19.15
N GLU A 107 -7.84 -0.55 -18.26
CA GLU A 107 -9.16 -0.32 -17.65
C GLU A 107 -9.10 0.83 -16.64
N LYS A 108 -7.94 0.99 -15.96
CA LYS A 108 -7.66 2.13 -15.10
C LYS A 108 -6.66 3.05 -15.78
N ASN A 109 -7.13 4.19 -16.28
CA ASN A 109 -6.33 5.15 -17.03
C ASN A 109 -5.85 6.36 -16.21
N HIS A 110 -6.27 6.48 -14.94
CA HIS A 110 -5.78 7.48 -14.00
C HIS A 110 -5.46 6.85 -12.65
N GLU A 111 -4.33 7.25 -12.04
CA GLU A 111 -3.98 6.89 -10.66
C GLU A 111 -4.35 8.03 -9.71
N TYR A 112 -5.11 7.73 -8.64
CA TYR A 112 -5.72 8.76 -7.79
C TYR A 112 -5.01 8.88 -6.44
N ARG A 113 -4.70 10.10 -5.99
CA ARG A 113 -4.07 10.38 -4.69
C ARG A 113 -4.64 11.61 -4.00
N LYS A 114 -4.50 11.64 -2.67
CA LYS A 114 -4.86 12.78 -1.82
C LYS A 114 -3.84 13.92 -1.88
N TYR A 115 -2.59 13.61 -2.22
CA TYR A 115 -1.46 14.54 -2.27
C TYR A 115 -1.00 14.77 -3.71
N GLU A 116 -0.42 15.95 -3.92
CA GLU A 116 0.20 16.33 -5.18
C GLU A 116 1.67 15.92 -5.19
N LEU A 117 2.13 15.39 -6.32
CA LEU A 117 3.53 15.20 -6.63
C LEU A 117 4.09 16.50 -7.21
N ARG A 118 5.41 16.66 -7.21
CA ARG A 118 6.03 17.78 -7.92
C ARG A 118 5.65 17.76 -9.39
N GLU A 119 5.44 18.94 -9.96
CA GLU A 119 5.15 19.14 -11.38
C GLU A 119 6.24 18.58 -12.31
N THR A 120 7.47 18.46 -11.79
CA THR A 120 8.60 17.87 -12.52
C THR A 120 8.46 16.37 -12.76
N VAL A 121 7.56 15.68 -12.05
CA VAL A 121 7.40 14.23 -12.14
C VAL A 121 6.80 13.85 -13.49
N GLN A 122 7.55 13.04 -14.23
CA GLN A 122 7.16 12.49 -15.53
C GLN A 122 6.98 10.97 -15.48
N ARG A 123 7.60 10.32 -14.50
CA ARG A 123 7.60 8.85 -14.35
C ARG A 123 7.25 8.46 -12.94
N ILE A 124 6.38 7.46 -12.83
CA ILE A 124 5.93 6.89 -11.57
C ILE A 124 6.25 5.40 -11.56
N TRP A 125 7.15 5.00 -10.67
CA TRP A 125 7.53 3.63 -10.38
C TRP A 125 6.49 3.02 -9.42
N LEU A 126 5.82 1.97 -9.86
CA LEU A 126 4.73 1.33 -9.13
C LEU A 126 5.28 0.21 -8.25
N TYR A 127 5.33 0.47 -6.95
CA TYR A 127 5.59 -0.54 -5.93
C TYR A 127 4.28 -1.25 -5.57
N GLU A 128 4.15 -2.51 -5.97
CA GLU A 128 3.02 -3.35 -5.60
C GLU A 128 3.15 -3.81 -4.14
N THR A 129 2.07 -3.67 -3.36
CA THR A 129 2.00 -4.20 -2.00
C THR A 129 2.00 -5.74 -1.98
N ALA A 130 1.88 -6.33 -0.78
CA ALA A 130 1.72 -7.78 -0.65
C ALA A 130 0.57 -8.30 -1.54
N PRO A 131 0.72 -9.49 -2.15
CA PRO A 131 1.82 -10.45 -1.96
C PRO A 131 3.10 -10.15 -2.76
N THR A 132 3.04 -9.28 -3.78
CA THR A 132 4.16 -9.04 -4.70
C THR A 132 5.36 -8.37 -4.01
N SER A 133 5.10 -7.31 -3.22
CA SER A 133 6.13 -6.58 -2.45
C SER A 133 7.36 -6.17 -3.27
N ALA A 134 7.12 -5.62 -4.46
CA ALA A 134 8.16 -5.29 -5.44
C ALA A 134 7.74 -4.13 -6.33
N ILE A 135 8.72 -3.44 -6.91
CA ILE A 135 8.50 -2.54 -8.04
C ILE A 135 8.38 -3.37 -9.31
N THR A 136 7.23 -3.29 -9.98
CA THR A 136 6.89 -4.15 -11.12
C THR A 136 6.71 -3.37 -12.41
N HIS A 137 6.27 -2.13 -12.32
CA HIS A 137 5.97 -1.31 -13.49
C HIS A 137 6.44 0.12 -13.30
N VAL A 138 6.61 0.83 -14.41
CA VAL A 138 6.81 2.27 -14.46
C VAL A 138 5.78 2.84 -15.41
N MET A 139 4.99 3.81 -14.94
CA MET A 139 4.05 4.53 -15.79
C MET A 139 4.54 5.95 -16.07
N THR A 140 4.34 6.41 -17.29
CA THR A 140 4.57 7.82 -17.66
C THR A 140 3.31 8.63 -17.42
N THR A 141 3.48 9.83 -16.86
CA THR A 141 2.39 10.74 -16.49
C THR A 141 2.69 12.17 -16.91
N THR A 142 1.67 13.02 -16.92
CA THR A 142 1.77 14.47 -17.05
C THR A 142 1.08 15.16 -15.86
N ARG A 143 0.72 16.45 -16.01
CA ARG A 143 0.01 17.26 -15.03
C ARG A 143 -1.19 16.47 -14.44
N PRO A 144 -1.32 16.40 -13.10
CA PRO A 144 -2.46 15.75 -12.48
C PRO A 144 -3.76 16.48 -12.81
N LYS A 145 -4.83 15.70 -12.96
CA LYS A 145 -6.20 16.18 -13.09
C LYS A 145 -6.84 16.38 -11.72
N GLN A 146 -7.68 17.40 -11.61
CA GLN A 146 -8.54 17.65 -10.46
C GLN A 146 -9.96 17.12 -10.73
N PRO A 147 -10.80 16.94 -9.69
CA PRO A 147 -12.20 16.57 -9.87
C PRO A 147 -12.91 17.48 -10.89
N GLY A 148 -13.49 16.87 -11.92
CA GLY A 148 -14.20 17.57 -13.01
C GLY A 148 -13.31 17.84 -14.23
N GLU A 149 -12.01 17.53 -14.17
CA GLU A 149 -11.08 17.68 -15.31
C GLU A 149 -10.86 16.38 -16.10
N VAL A 150 -11.22 15.19 -15.58
CA VAL A 150 -10.96 13.91 -16.28
C VAL A 150 -11.91 13.76 -17.46
N ASN A 151 -13.22 13.92 -17.24
CA ASN A 151 -14.28 13.92 -18.27
C ASN A 151 -14.23 12.72 -19.23
N ASP A 152 -13.85 11.55 -18.71
CA ASP A 152 -13.76 10.31 -19.48
C ASP A 152 -14.41 9.16 -18.68
N PRO A 153 -15.63 8.73 -19.04
CA PRO A 153 -16.36 7.71 -18.30
C PRO A 153 -15.83 6.29 -18.54
N SER A 154 -14.92 6.08 -19.49
CA SER A 154 -14.41 4.74 -19.82
C SER A 154 -13.43 4.19 -18.79
N GLY A 155 -12.76 5.07 -18.04
CA GLY A 155 -11.74 4.68 -17.07
C GLY A 155 -12.30 4.37 -15.68
N PHE A 156 -11.70 3.36 -15.04
CA PHE A 156 -12.10 2.90 -13.73
C PHE A 156 -12.06 4.01 -12.67
N GLY A 157 -13.25 4.38 -12.17
CA GLY A 157 -13.43 5.35 -11.11
C GLY A 157 -13.30 6.81 -11.54
N ASN A 158 -13.35 7.11 -12.84
CA ASN A 158 -13.28 8.49 -13.35
C ASN A 158 -14.53 9.29 -12.97
N ASP A 159 -15.73 8.73 -13.21
CA ASP A 159 -16.99 9.40 -12.84
C ASP A 159 -17.08 9.73 -11.35
N ASP A 160 -16.67 8.81 -10.48
CA ASP A 160 -16.66 9.05 -9.04
C ASP A 160 -15.68 10.14 -8.65
N PHE A 161 -14.52 10.18 -9.32
CA PHE A 161 -13.51 11.21 -9.07
C PHE A 161 -14.01 12.58 -9.52
N ASP A 162 -14.60 12.68 -10.71
CA ASP A 162 -15.11 13.93 -11.24
C ASP A 162 -16.30 14.48 -10.46
N LYS A 163 -17.15 13.61 -9.91
CA LYS A 163 -18.24 13.97 -9.00
C LYS A 163 -17.77 14.33 -7.59
N GLY A 164 -16.46 14.25 -7.30
CA GLY A 164 -15.91 14.50 -5.96
C GLY A 164 -16.29 13.44 -4.92
N LEU A 165 -16.68 12.24 -5.35
CA LEU A 165 -17.08 11.13 -4.46
C LEU A 165 -15.87 10.36 -3.92
N LYS A 166 -14.68 10.56 -4.50
CA LYS A 166 -13.42 10.01 -3.98
C LYS A 166 -12.73 11.00 -3.06
N ASP A 167 -12.12 10.49 -1.99
CA ASP A 167 -11.22 11.29 -1.13
C ASP A 167 -9.96 11.83 -1.84
N SER A 168 -9.70 11.39 -3.06
CA SER A 168 -8.51 11.77 -3.82
C SER A 168 -8.72 13.13 -4.46
N LYS A 169 -7.66 13.94 -4.51
CA LYS A 169 -7.68 15.31 -5.05
C LYS A 169 -6.98 15.41 -6.40
N PHE A 170 -6.13 14.44 -6.73
CA PHE A 170 -5.28 14.45 -7.91
C PHE A 170 -5.37 13.11 -8.63
N GLY A 171 -5.63 13.14 -9.95
CA GLY A 171 -5.64 11.99 -10.85
C GLY A 171 -4.49 12.09 -11.86
N TYR A 172 -3.50 11.20 -11.74
CA TYR A 172 -2.35 11.14 -12.64
C TYR A 172 -2.70 10.31 -13.87
N PRO A 173 -2.73 10.90 -15.08
CA PRO A 173 -3.04 10.17 -16.29
C PRO A 173 -1.96 9.13 -16.61
N VAL A 174 -2.37 7.92 -16.94
CA VAL A 174 -1.49 6.82 -17.35
C VAL A 174 -1.29 6.90 -18.86
N LEU A 175 -0.22 7.58 -19.30
CA LEU A 175 0.06 7.80 -20.72
C LEU A 175 0.76 6.61 -21.39
N GLY A 176 1.50 5.84 -20.60
CA GLY A 176 2.26 4.69 -21.06
C GLY A 176 2.70 3.86 -19.87
N LEU A 177 2.95 2.58 -20.12
CA LEU A 177 3.27 1.61 -19.08
C LEU A 177 4.41 0.69 -19.53
N TYR A 178 5.40 0.57 -18.66
CA TYR A 178 6.59 -0.24 -18.86
C TYR A 178 6.61 -1.30 -17.77
N LYS A 179 6.82 -2.55 -18.16
CA LYS A 179 6.94 -3.68 -17.26
C LYS A 179 8.40 -3.97 -16.99
N LEU A 180 8.71 -4.12 -15.71
CA LEU A 180 10.04 -4.40 -15.23
C LEU A 180 10.22 -5.90 -15.00
N ASP A 181 11.16 -6.50 -15.72
CA ASP A 181 11.52 -7.91 -15.60
C ASP A 181 13.05 -8.06 -15.49
N PRO A 182 13.59 -8.57 -14.36
CA PRO A 182 12.88 -9.00 -13.15
C PRO A 182 12.38 -7.82 -12.29
N PRO A 183 11.28 -8.00 -11.52
CA PRO A 183 10.79 -6.98 -10.61
C PRO A 183 11.76 -6.74 -9.43
N ILE A 184 11.84 -5.50 -8.94
CA ILE A 184 12.74 -5.14 -7.83
C ILE A 184 12.04 -5.41 -6.51
N ARG A 185 12.43 -6.47 -5.81
CA ARG A 185 11.85 -6.83 -4.51
C ARG A 185 12.23 -5.84 -3.43
N SER A 186 11.41 -5.76 -2.38
CA SER A 186 11.66 -4.89 -1.21
C SER A 186 13.05 -5.07 -0.57
N GLY A 187 13.59 -6.31 -0.57
CA GLY A 187 14.96 -6.59 -0.13
C GLY A 187 16.02 -5.91 -1.02
N ASP A 188 15.86 -6.01 -2.33
CA ASP A 188 16.76 -5.40 -3.32
C ASP A 188 16.70 -3.88 -3.32
N MET A 189 15.53 -3.30 -3.05
CA MET A 189 15.37 -1.85 -2.87
C MET A 189 16.30 -1.33 -1.78
N LYS A 190 16.38 -2.05 -0.65
CA LYS A 190 17.21 -1.62 0.48
C LYS A 190 18.69 -1.88 0.23
N THR A 191 19.06 -3.05 -0.28
CA THR A 191 20.46 -3.42 -0.47
C THR A 191 21.13 -2.68 -1.62
N ARG A 192 20.43 -2.50 -2.75
CA ARG A 192 21.01 -1.91 -3.97
C ARG A 192 20.86 -0.40 -4.01
N PHE A 193 19.74 0.13 -3.53
CA PHE A 193 19.36 1.53 -3.71
C PHE A 193 19.19 2.30 -2.39
N ASP A 194 19.34 1.66 -1.23
CA ASP A 194 19.11 2.24 0.09
C ASP A 194 17.70 2.85 0.26
N ILE A 195 16.69 2.22 -0.36
CA ILE A 195 15.29 2.62 -0.29
C ILE A 195 14.50 1.60 0.52
N SER A 196 13.63 2.08 1.41
CA SER A 196 12.58 1.27 2.03
C SER A 196 11.26 1.42 1.28
N PRO A 197 10.38 0.40 1.25
CA PRO A 197 9.07 0.50 0.64
C PRO A 197 8.30 1.74 1.11
N PRO A 198 7.72 2.54 0.17
CA PRO A 198 6.94 3.71 0.56
C PRO A 198 5.66 3.33 1.32
N GLN A 199 5.28 4.15 2.29
CA GLN A 199 3.92 4.12 2.84
C GLN A 199 2.93 4.89 1.96
N GLY A 200 3.41 5.94 1.28
CA GLY A 200 2.63 6.75 0.33
C GLY A 200 3.39 6.92 -0.97
N TYR A 201 4.42 7.78 -0.93
CA TYR A 201 5.35 7.98 -2.03
C TYR A 201 6.75 8.35 -1.54
N LEU A 202 7.74 8.21 -2.42
CA LEU A 202 9.03 8.88 -2.31
C LEU A 202 9.55 9.28 -3.68
N TYR A 203 10.43 10.27 -3.77
CA TYR A 203 11.16 10.52 -5.01
C TYR A 203 12.26 9.47 -5.20
N ALA A 204 12.37 8.92 -6.40
CA ALA A 204 13.35 7.90 -6.71
C ALA A 204 14.78 8.47 -6.53
N PRO A 205 15.73 7.71 -5.97
CA PRO A 205 17.12 8.14 -5.99
C PRO A 205 17.65 8.07 -7.42
N LYS A 206 18.57 8.97 -7.78
CA LYS A 206 19.19 8.99 -9.12
C LYS A 206 19.82 7.65 -9.48
N LYS A 207 20.46 7.00 -8.50
CA LYS A 207 21.03 5.66 -8.63
C LYS A 207 20.05 4.61 -9.17
N LEU A 208 18.76 4.66 -8.77
CA LEU A 208 17.75 3.73 -9.29
C LEU A 208 17.43 4.01 -10.75
N VAL A 209 17.22 5.29 -11.07
CA VAL A 209 16.84 5.76 -12.40
C VAL A 209 17.95 5.54 -13.43
N GLU A 210 19.21 5.78 -13.05
CA GLU A 210 20.38 5.59 -13.90
C GLU A 210 20.70 4.10 -14.11
N ALA A 211 20.52 3.28 -13.07
CA ALA A 211 20.81 1.84 -13.15
C ALA A 211 19.80 1.08 -14.00
N ILE A 212 18.57 1.60 -14.14
CA ILE A 212 17.49 0.93 -14.84
C ILE A 212 16.78 1.95 -15.75
N PRO A 213 17.34 2.20 -16.95
CA PRO A 213 16.74 3.14 -17.89
C PRO A 213 15.41 2.60 -18.42
N LEU A 214 14.47 3.52 -18.72
CA LEU A 214 13.13 3.17 -19.20
C LEU A 214 13.18 2.36 -20.51
N ASP A 215 14.14 2.68 -21.38
CA ASP A 215 14.30 2.04 -22.69
C ASP A 215 14.75 0.57 -22.61
N SER A 216 15.22 0.12 -21.43
CA SER A 216 15.56 -1.29 -21.18
C SER A 216 14.37 -2.15 -20.76
N MET A 217 13.20 -1.55 -20.52
CA MET A 217 12.00 -2.23 -20.02
C MET A 217 11.07 -2.66 -21.17
N GLU A 218 10.22 -3.66 -20.91
CA GLU A 218 9.16 -4.06 -21.84
C GLU A 218 8.06 -2.98 -21.86
N LYS A 219 7.94 -2.23 -22.97
CA LYS A 219 6.85 -1.27 -23.14
C LYS A 219 5.55 -2.01 -23.46
N LEU A 220 4.56 -1.89 -22.58
CA LEU A 220 3.23 -2.47 -22.79
C LEU A 220 2.38 -1.57 -23.70
N TYR A 221 2.50 -0.25 -23.52
CA TYR A 221 1.87 0.77 -24.37
C TYR A 221 2.40 2.17 -24.16
#